data_AF-H0Y3B8-F1
#
_entry.id   AF-H0Y3B8-F1
#
_cell.length_a   1.000
_cell.length_b   1.000
_cell.length_c   1.000
_cell.angle_alpha   90.00
_cell.angle_beta   90.00
_cell.angle_gamma   90.00
#
_symmetry.space_group_name_H-M   'P 1'
#
loop_
_entity.id
_entity.type
_entity.pdbx_description
1 polymer ?
#
loop_
_entity_poly.entity_id
_entity_poly.type
_entity_poly.pdbx_seq_one_letter_code
_entity_poly.pdbx_strand_id
1 'polypeptide(L)'
;KAEVGHGYMDRPCLNPADPDCPATAPNKNSTKPLDMALVLNGGCHGLSRKYMHWQEELIVGGTVKNSTGKLVSAHALQTMFQLMTPKQMYEHFKGYEYVSHINWNEDKAAAILEAWQRTYVEVVHQSVAQNSTQKVLSFTTTTLDDILKSFSDVSVIRVASGYLLMVLPFLALGVGVDDVFLLAHAFSETGQNKRIPFEDRTGECLKRTGASVALTSISNVTAFFMAALIPIPALRAFSLQAAVVVVFNFAMVLLIFPAILSMDLYRREDRRLDIFCCFTSPCVSRVIQVEPQAYTDTHDNTRYSPPPPYSSHSFAHETQITMQSTVQLRTEYDPHTHVYYTTAEPRSEISV
;
A
#
# COMPACT_ATOMS: atom_id res chain seq x y z
N LYS A 1 -3.76 8.46 -53.54
CA LYS A 1 -3.79 9.29 -52.29
C LYS A 1 -3.61 8.45 -51.02
N ALA A 2 -4.28 7.30 -50.88
CA ALA A 2 -4.16 6.43 -49.70
C ALA A 2 -3.02 5.39 -49.75
N GLU A 3 -2.25 5.31 -50.84
CA GLU A 3 -1.05 4.44 -50.93
C GLU A 3 -1.30 2.98 -50.54
N VAL A 4 -2.38 2.39 -51.07
CA VAL A 4 -2.74 0.98 -50.82
C VAL A 4 -1.90 0.03 -51.69
N GLY A 5 -1.50 0.44 -52.90
CA GLY A 5 -0.77 -0.43 -53.83
C GLY A 5 -1.61 -1.66 -54.19
N HIS A 6 -1.02 -2.86 -54.16
CA HIS A 6 -1.73 -4.14 -54.29
C HIS A 6 -2.22 -4.72 -52.94
N GLY A 7 -2.24 -3.90 -51.88
CA GLY A 7 -2.78 -4.28 -50.57
C GLY A 7 -1.98 -5.38 -49.87
N TYR A 8 -2.58 -6.56 -49.75
CA TYR A 8 -1.96 -7.72 -49.10
C TYR A 8 -1.15 -8.60 -50.07
N MET A 9 -1.31 -8.44 -51.38
CA MET A 9 -0.74 -9.34 -52.39
C MET A 9 0.79 -9.23 -52.54
N ASP A 10 1.37 -8.09 -52.14
CA ASP A 10 2.83 -7.85 -52.19
C ASP A 10 3.53 -8.18 -50.86
N ARG A 11 2.79 -8.66 -49.85
CA ARG A 11 3.36 -8.96 -48.54
C ARG A 11 4.01 -10.34 -48.53
N PRO A 12 5.07 -10.55 -47.74
CA PRO A 12 5.64 -11.89 -47.56
C PRO A 12 4.61 -12.81 -46.88
N CYS A 13 4.48 -14.04 -47.37
CA CYS A 13 3.71 -15.07 -46.72
C CYS A 13 4.46 -15.64 -45.53
N LEU A 14 3.81 -15.78 -44.36
CA LEU A 14 4.41 -16.46 -43.22
C LEU A 14 4.63 -17.96 -43.51
N ASN A 15 3.73 -18.57 -44.27
CA ASN A 15 3.84 -19.95 -44.75
C ASN A 15 3.77 -19.99 -46.29
N PRO A 16 4.91 -20.07 -47.01
CA PRO A 16 4.92 -20.15 -48.47
C PRO A 16 4.29 -21.43 -49.04
N ALA A 17 4.29 -22.52 -48.26
CA ALA A 17 3.72 -23.81 -48.66
C ALA A 17 2.18 -23.83 -48.64
N ASP A 18 1.55 -22.81 -48.05
CA ASP A 18 0.10 -22.65 -48.07
C ASP A 18 -0.40 -22.50 -49.52
N PRO A 19 -1.39 -23.30 -49.97
CA PRO A 19 -1.95 -23.18 -51.32
C PRO A 19 -2.56 -21.79 -51.59
N ASP A 20 -3.12 -21.13 -50.57
CA ASP A 20 -3.78 -19.83 -50.71
C ASP A 20 -2.79 -18.65 -50.69
N CYS A 21 -1.50 -18.89 -50.38
CA CYS A 21 -0.48 -17.85 -50.49
C CYS A 21 -0.32 -17.40 -51.97
N PRO A 22 -0.49 -16.10 -52.29
CA PRO A 22 -0.52 -15.61 -53.65
C PRO A 22 0.85 -15.73 -54.35
N ALA A 23 0.83 -15.94 -55.67
CA ALA A 23 2.05 -16.05 -56.48
C ALA A 23 2.86 -14.73 -56.58
N THR A 24 2.21 -13.60 -56.31
CA THR A 24 2.84 -12.26 -56.28
C THR A 24 3.65 -12.02 -55.01
N ALA A 25 3.49 -12.84 -53.96
CA ALA A 25 4.23 -12.67 -52.73
C ALA A 25 5.74 -12.89 -52.97
N PRO A 26 6.61 -12.02 -52.45
CA PRO A 26 8.05 -12.02 -52.76
C PRO A 26 8.77 -13.29 -52.32
N ASN A 27 8.18 -14.07 -51.41
CA ASN A 27 8.76 -15.30 -50.87
C ASN A 27 7.98 -16.58 -51.23
N LYS A 28 7.01 -16.55 -52.15
CA LYS A 28 6.23 -17.74 -52.55
C LYS A 28 7.12 -18.90 -52.99
N ASN A 29 8.15 -18.60 -53.78
CA ASN A 29 9.10 -19.59 -54.31
C ASN A 29 10.37 -19.71 -53.46
N SER A 30 10.43 -19.05 -52.30
CA SER A 30 11.62 -19.07 -51.43
C SER A 30 11.59 -20.28 -50.51
N THR A 31 12.73 -20.98 -50.40
CA THR A 31 12.97 -22.02 -49.40
C THR A 31 13.64 -21.50 -48.13
N LYS A 32 14.13 -20.24 -48.14
CA LYS A 32 14.76 -19.62 -46.98
C LYS A 32 13.69 -19.17 -45.97
N PRO A 33 13.92 -19.37 -44.66
CA PRO A 33 13.02 -18.88 -43.63
C PRO A 33 12.95 -17.35 -43.64
N LEU A 34 11.81 -16.81 -43.25
CA LEU A 34 11.57 -15.37 -43.19
C LEU A 34 12.29 -14.77 -41.97
N ASP A 35 13.07 -13.71 -42.18
CA ASP A 35 13.68 -12.93 -41.10
C ASP A 35 12.63 -11.98 -40.52
N MET A 36 11.99 -12.41 -39.43
CA MET A 36 10.93 -11.65 -38.76
C MET A 36 11.43 -10.33 -38.17
N ALA A 37 12.67 -10.27 -37.70
CA ALA A 37 13.22 -9.06 -37.09
C ALA A 37 13.38 -7.96 -38.14
N LEU A 38 13.83 -8.32 -39.34
CA LEU A 38 13.91 -7.39 -40.47
C LEU A 38 12.52 -6.92 -40.94
N VAL A 39 11.54 -7.82 -40.97
CA VAL A 39 10.17 -7.51 -41.42
C VAL A 39 9.44 -6.58 -40.46
N LEU A 40 9.66 -6.73 -39.15
CA LEU A 40 9.00 -5.91 -38.11
C LEU A 40 9.75 -4.61 -37.79
N ASN A 41 10.96 -4.43 -38.32
CA ASN A 41 11.81 -3.28 -38.02
C ASN A 41 11.18 -1.96 -38.49
N GLY A 42 10.93 -1.03 -37.56
CA GLY A 42 10.27 0.25 -37.85
C GLY A 42 8.75 0.18 -37.92
N GLY A 43 8.16 -0.93 -37.46
CA GLY A 43 6.72 -1.12 -37.35
C GLY A 43 6.10 -1.82 -38.55
N CYS A 44 4.77 -1.77 -38.64
CA CYS A 44 3.99 -2.47 -39.67
C CYS A 44 2.92 -1.55 -40.24
N HIS A 45 2.56 -1.77 -41.51
CA HIS A 45 1.48 -1.01 -42.15
C HIS A 45 0.23 -1.89 -42.34
N GLY A 46 -0.94 -1.33 -42.06
CA GLY A 46 -2.24 -1.86 -42.44
C GLY A 46 -2.49 -1.71 -43.94
N LEU A 47 -3.76 -1.63 -44.35
CA LEU A 47 -4.13 -1.57 -45.76
C LEU A 47 -3.58 -0.31 -46.46
N SER A 48 -3.67 0.85 -45.81
CA SER A 48 -3.10 2.11 -46.30
C SER A 48 -1.74 2.35 -45.67
N ARG A 49 -0.67 2.37 -46.49
CA ARG A 49 0.69 2.66 -46.00
C ARG A 49 0.80 4.05 -45.36
N LYS A 50 0.02 5.01 -45.89
CA LYS A 50 0.01 6.41 -45.45
C LYS A 50 -0.76 6.65 -44.16
N TYR A 51 -1.93 6.03 -44.00
CA TYR A 51 -2.86 6.36 -42.91
C TYR A 51 -2.90 5.32 -41.81
N MET A 52 -2.46 4.08 -42.07
CA MET A 52 -2.53 2.96 -41.14
C MET A 52 -1.12 2.44 -40.85
N HIS A 53 -0.22 3.31 -40.42
CA HIS A 53 1.10 2.90 -39.92
C HIS A 53 1.02 2.63 -38.42
N TRP A 54 1.34 1.39 -38.04
CA TRP A 54 1.42 0.94 -36.65
C TRP A 54 2.89 0.90 -36.24
N GLN A 55 3.25 1.74 -35.27
CA GLN A 55 4.63 1.84 -34.78
C GLN A 55 5.06 0.54 -34.10
N GLU A 56 6.37 0.26 -34.15
CA GLU A 56 6.98 -0.95 -33.57
C GLU A 56 6.64 -1.11 -32.08
N GLU A 57 6.64 -0.02 -31.33
CA GLU A 57 6.41 0.00 -29.88
C GLU A 57 4.97 -0.38 -29.48
N LEU A 58 4.02 -0.33 -30.43
CA LEU A 58 2.62 -0.73 -30.19
C LEU A 58 2.39 -2.22 -30.42
N ILE A 59 3.28 -2.87 -31.18
CA ILE A 59 3.10 -4.25 -31.66
C ILE A 59 4.17 -5.21 -31.12
N VAL A 60 5.35 -4.71 -30.77
CA VAL A 60 6.48 -5.50 -30.29
C VAL A 60 7.03 -4.92 -28.98
N GLY A 61 7.12 -5.75 -27.95
CA GLY A 61 7.62 -5.40 -26.62
C GLY A 61 8.97 -6.05 -26.30
N GLY A 62 9.77 -5.36 -25.48
CA GLY A 62 11.09 -5.84 -25.04
C GLY A 62 12.09 -5.98 -26.19
N THR A 63 12.15 -5.01 -27.09
CA THR A 63 13.01 -5.04 -28.28
C THR A 63 14.49 -4.88 -27.94
N VAL A 64 15.35 -5.69 -28.55
CA VAL A 64 16.81 -5.52 -28.55
C VAL A 64 17.26 -5.13 -29.96
N LYS A 65 18.00 -4.03 -30.06
CA LYS A 65 18.46 -3.46 -31.33
C LYS A 65 19.98 -3.55 -31.44
N ASN A 66 20.48 -3.65 -32.67
CA ASN A 66 21.91 -3.59 -32.97
C ASN A 66 22.44 -2.15 -32.85
N SER A 67 23.77 -1.95 -32.90
CA SER A 67 24.44 -0.64 -32.90
C SER A 67 23.98 0.30 -34.03
N THR A 68 23.45 -0.25 -35.12
CA THR A 68 22.85 0.48 -36.24
C THR A 68 21.39 0.85 -36.04
N GLY A 69 20.78 0.48 -34.91
CA GLY A 69 19.39 0.76 -34.59
C GLY A 69 18.36 -0.20 -35.21
N LYS A 70 18.81 -1.29 -35.86
CA LYS A 70 17.91 -2.32 -36.41
C LYS A 70 17.47 -3.31 -35.34
N LEU A 71 16.21 -3.71 -35.38
CA LEU A 71 15.64 -4.75 -34.53
C LEU A 71 16.34 -6.09 -34.75
N VAL A 72 16.74 -6.76 -33.67
CA VAL A 72 17.39 -8.08 -33.69
C VAL A 72 16.52 -9.11 -32.98
N SER A 73 16.00 -8.78 -31.80
CA SER A 73 15.13 -9.68 -31.05
C SER A 73 14.06 -8.90 -30.29
N ALA A 74 13.04 -9.62 -29.84
CA ALA A 74 11.95 -9.10 -29.03
C ALA A 74 11.45 -10.17 -28.07
N HIS A 75 10.84 -9.74 -26.95
CA HIS A 75 10.35 -10.65 -25.92
C HIS A 75 8.85 -10.90 -26.02
N ALA A 76 8.07 -9.92 -26.48
CA ALA A 76 6.62 -9.99 -26.50
C ALA A 76 6.04 -9.41 -27.80
N LEU A 77 4.88 -9.91 -28.19
CA LEU A 77 4.08 -9.39 -29.30
C LEU A 77 2.70 -9.00 -28.77
N GLN A 78 2.14 -7.94 -29.31
CA GLN A 78 0.82 -7.42 -28.92
C GLN A 78 -0.07 -7.25 -30.15
N THR A 79 -1.32 -7.71 -30.03
CA THR A 79 -2.38 -7.46 -31.01
C THR A 79 -3.55 -6.79 -30.30
N MET A 80 -4.11 -5.73 -30.90
CA MET A 80 -5.22 -4.98 -30.34
C MET A 80 -6.43 -5.08 -31.27
N PHE A 81 -7.52 -5.65 -30.76
CA PHE A 81 -8.82 -5.64 -31.44
C PHE A 81 -9.63 -4.44 -30.97
N GLN A 82 -9.87 -3.49 -31.87
CA GLN A 82 -10.67 -2.30 -31.56
C GLN A 82 -12.16 -2.62 -31.73
N LEU A 83 -12.91 -2.51 -30.64
CA LEU A 83 -14.35 -2.66 -30.62
C LEU A 83 -15.03 -1.29 -30.51
N MET A 84 -16.27 -1.20 -30.99
CA MET A 84 -17.12 -0.03 -30.76
C MET A 84 -17.50 0.06 -29.28
N THR A 85 -17.75 1.27 -28.78
CA THR A 85 -18.36 1.46 -27.46
C THR A 85 -19.84 1.05 -27.46
N PRO A 86 -20.46 0.74 -26.30
CA PRO A 86 -21.89 0.42 -26.24
C PRO A 86 -22.78 1.46 -26.91
N LYS A 87 -22.48 2.75 -26.70
CA LYS A 87 -23.19 3.86 -27.32
C LYS A 87 -23.03 3.88 -28.84
N GLN A 88 -21.80 3.72 -29.34
CA GLN A 88 -21.54 3.66 -30.79
C GLN A 88 -22.24 2.46 -31.42
N MET A 89 -22.23 1.30 -30.76
CA MET A 89 -22.94 0.10 -31.23
C MET A 89 -24.45 0.32 -31.25
N TYR A 90 -25.01 0.96 -30.22
CA TYR A 90 -26.42 1.30 -30.18
C TYR A 90 -26.82 2.19 -31.36
N GLU A 91 -26.08 3.28 -31.58
CA GLU A 91 -26.32 4.22 -32.68
C GLU A 91 -26.12 3.57 -34.05
N HIS A 92 -25.10 2.71 -34.20
CA HIS A 92 -24.79 2.02 -35.45
C HIS A 92 -25.91 1.10 -35.92
N PHE A 93 -26.52 0.35 -34.99
CA PHE A 93 -27.60 -0.59 -35.32
C PHE A 93 -29.00 0.01 -35.16
N LYS A 94 -29.13 1.28 -34.77
CA LYS A 94 -30.43 1.93 -34.58
C LYS A 94 -31.20 1.98 -35.91
N GLY A 95 -32.38 1.37 -35.93
CA GLY A 95 -33.26 1.34 -37.11
C GLY A 95 -32.94 0.25 -38.14
N TYR A 96 -31.97 -0.62 -37.86
CA TYR A 96 -31.73 -1.80 -38.69
C TYR A 96 -32.73 -2.90 -38.39
N GLU A 97 -33.16 -3.63 -39.44
CA GLU A 97 -34.07 -4.78 -39.31
C GLU A 97 -33.51 -5.88 -38.40
N TYR A 98 -32.17 -6.00 -38.35
CA TYR A 98 -31.48 -6.97 -37.48
C TYR A 98 -31.82 -6.82 -36.00
N VAL A 99 -32.13 -5.61 -35.53
CA VAL A 99 -32.49 -5.34 -34.12
C VAL A 99 -33.94 -4.89 -33.96
N SER A 100 -34.72 -4.80 -35.03
CA SER A 100 -36.10 -4.28 -35.00
C SER A 100 -37.06 -5.17 -34.20
N HIS A 101 -36.77 -6.46 -34.11
CA HIS A 101 -37.55 -7.44 -33.36
C HIS A 101 -37.31 -7.38 -31.84
N ILE A 102 -36.35 -6.56 -31.38
CA ILE A 102 -35.99 -6.41 -29.97
C ILE A 102 -36.12 -4.95 -29.57
N ASN A 103 -36.54 -4.66 -28.34
CA ASN A 103 -36.43 -3.32 -27.78
C ASN A 103 -34.95 -2.96 -27.56
N TRP A 104 -34.29 -2.43 -28.58
CA TRP A 104 -32.85 -2.14 -28.61
C TRP A 104 -32.49 -0.94 -27.74
N ASN A 105 -31.55 -1.12 -26.82
CA ASN A 105 -31.06 -0.11 -25.89
C ASN A 105 -29.54 -0.21 -25.70
N GLU A 106 -28.94 0.79 -25.08
CA GLU A 106 -27.49 0.82 -24.80
C GLU A 106 -27.05 -0.32 -23.87
N ASP A 107 -27.89 -0.71 -22.91
CA ASP A 107 -27.58 -1.81 -21.97
C ASP A 107 -27.50 -3.17 -22.68
N LYS A 108 -28.35 -3.44 -23.67
CA LYS A 108 -28.26 -4.67 -24.49
C LYS A 108 -27.03 -4.65 -25.37
N ALA A 109 -26.65 -3.49 -25.91
CA ALA A 109 -25.40 -3.36 -26.65
C ALA A 109 -24.19 -3.64 -25.75
N ALA A 110 -24.18 -3.11 -24.53
CA ALA A 110 -23.17 -3.41 -23.52
C ALA A 110 -23.12 -4.91 -23.20
N ALA A 111 -24.26 -5.54 -22.90
CA ALA A 111 -24.32 -6.96 -22.59
C ALA A 111 -23.81 -7.87 -23.73
N ILE A 112 -24.05 -7.50 -24.99
CA ILE A 112 -23.49 -8.23 -26.14
C ILE A 112 -21.97 -8.10 -26.19
N LEU A 113 -21.45 -6.88 -26.02
CA LEU A 113 -20.00 -6.64 -25.98
C LEU A 113 -19.35 -7.39 -24.82
N GLU A 114 -19.97 -7.40 -23.64
CA GLU A 114 -19.48 -8.13 -22.47
C GLU A 114 -19.46 -9.65 -22.72
N ALA A 115 -20.54 -10.20 -23.28
CA ALA A 115 -20.61 -11.63 -23.62
C ALA A 115 -19.53 -12.00 -24.65
N TRP A 116 -19.35 -11.18 -25.68
CA TRP A 116 -18.33 -11.39 -26.69
C TRP A 116 -16.92 -11.34 -26.09
N GLN A 117 -16.63 -10.36 -25.23
CA GLN A 117 -15.32 -10.21 -24.58
C GLN A 117 -15.00 -11.40 -23.67
N ARG A 118 -15.99 -11.92 -22.93
CA ARG A 118 -15.82 -13.12 -22.09
C ARG A 118 -15.50 -14.35 -22.93
N THR A 119 -16.28 -14.61 -23.97
CA THR A 119 -16.01 -15.72 -24.88
C THR A 119 -14.66 -15.56 -25.59
N TYR A 120 -14.28 -14.35 -25.97
CA TYR A 120 -12.97 -14.07 -26.56
C TYR A 120 -11.82 -14.48 -25.61
N VAL A 121 -11.92 -14.14 -24.33
CA VAL A 121 -10.90 -14.51 -23.33
C VAL A 121 -10.77 -16.04 -23.23
N GLU A 122 -11.89 -16.75 -23.16
CA GLU A 122 -11.92 -18.21 -23.09
C GLU A 122 -11.32 -18.86 -24.34
N VAL A 123 -11.72 -18.40 -25.52
CA VAL A 123 -11.21 -18.91 -26.81
C VAL A 123 -9.72 -18.65 -26.95
N VAL A 124 -9.22 -17.47 -26.56
CA VAL A 124 -7.78 -17.18 -26.64
C VAL A 124 -7.00 -18.08 -25.70
N HIS A 125 -7.47 -18.29 -24.47
CA HIS A 125 -6.81 -19.19 -23.52
C HIS A 125 -6.80 -20.65 -24.01
N GLN A 126 -7.87 -21.10 -24.66
CA GLN A 126 -7.96 -22.47 -25.20
C GLN A 126 -7.19 -22.66 -26.51
N SER A 127 -6.87 -21.60 -27.24
CA SER A 127 -6.15 -21.70 -28.52
C SER A 127 -4.69 -22.11 -28.36
N VAL A 128 -4.12 -21.94 -27.17
CA VAL A 128 -2.73 -22.32 -26.87
C VAL A 128 -2.69 -23.76 -26.36
N ALA A 129 -2.04 -24.66 -27.11
CA ALA A 129 -1.79 -26.01 -26.67
C ALA A 129 -0.94 -26.01 -25.38
N GLN A 130 -1.29 -26.85 -24.40
CA GLN A 130 -0.57 -26.93 -23.11
C GLN A 130 0.93 -27.27 -23.26
N ASN A 131 1.29 -27.90 -24.38
CA ASN A 131 2.63 -28.37 -24.69
C ASN A 131 3.46 -27.30 -25.42
N SER A 132 2.86 -26.15 -25.72
CA SER A 132 3.50 -25.06 -26.45
C SER A 132 4.52 -24.35 -25.58
N THR A 133 5.62 -23.92 -26.19
CA THR A 133 6.61 -23.05 -25.56
C THR A 133 6.15 -21.60 -25.45
N GLN A 134 5.07 -21.25 -26.14
CA GLN A 134 4.51 -19.90 -26.18
C GLN A 134 3.27 -19.79 -25.30
N LYS A 135 3.14 -18.67 -24.59
CA LYS A 135 1.96 -18.32 -23.80
C LYS A 135 1.30 -17.09 -24.39
N VAL A 136 -0.02 -17.15 -24.58
CA VAL A 136 -0.82 -16.01 -25.05
C VAL A 136 -1.71 -15.56 -23.90
N LEU A 137 -1.67 -14.27 -23.60
CA LEU A 137 -2.52 -13.64 -22.59
C LEU A 137 -3.50 -12.71 -23.32
N SER A 138 -4.76 -12.76 -22.91
CA SER A 138 -5.80 -11.84 -23.38
C SER A 138 -6.15 -10.85 -22.28
N PHE A 139 -6.49 -9.64 -22.69
CA PHE A 139 -6.97 -8.59 -21.82
C PHE A 139 -8.12 -7.86 -22.50
N THR A 140 -9.19 -7.64 -21.75
CA THR A 140 -10.41 -6.98 -22.20
C THR A 140 -10.84 -5.93 -21.18
N THR A 141 -11.70 -4.99 -21.59
CA THR A 141 -12.26 -4.00 -20.67
C THR A 141 -13.09 -4.67 -19.59
N THR A 142 -13.86 -5.73 -19.90
CA THR A 142 -14.58 -6.51 -18.88
C THR A 142 -13.66 -7.16 -17.87
N THR A 143 -12.52 -7.71 -18.29
CA THR A 143 -11.56 -8.29 -17.33
C THR A 143 -10.92 -7.22 -16.46
N LEU A 144 -10.68 -6.02 -17.00
CA LEU A 144 -10.22 -4.88 -16.18
C LEU A 144 -11.30 -4.50 -15.17
N ASP A 145 -12.56 -4.41 -15.59
CA ASP A 145 -13.68 -4.11 -14.69
C ASP A 145 -13.84 -5.20 -13.63
N ASP A 146 -13.68 -6.47 -13.96
CA ASP A 146 -13.71 -7.57 -12.99
C ASP A 146 -12.52 -7.51 -12.01
N ILE A 147 -11.32 -7.17 -12.50
CA ILE A 147 -10.14 -6.98 -11.66
C ILE A 147 -10.32 -5.77 -10.74
N LEU A 148 -10.73 -4.62 -11.29
CA LEU A 148 -11.05 -3.43 -10.53
C LEU A 148 -12.17 -3.71 -9.57
N LYS A 149 -13.20 -4.46 -9.96
CA LYS A 149 -14.30 -4.88 -9.10
C LYS A 149 -13.78 -5.74 -7.96
N SER A 150 -12.92 -6.72 -8.22
CA SER A 150 -12.28 -7.56 -7.21
C SER A 150 -11.38 -6.76 -6.24
N PHE A 151 -10.64 -5.77 -6.73
CA PHE A 151 -9.85 -4.86 -5.89
C PHE A 151 -10.71 -3.80 -5.18
N SER A 152 -11.85 -3.42 -5.76
CA SER A 152 -12.81 -2.45 -5.22
C SER A 152 -13.88 -3.08 -4.34
N ASP A 153 -14.02 -4.42 -4.36
CA ASP A 153 -14.73 -5.25 -3.38
C ASP A 153 -13.89 -5.29 -2.09
N VAL A 154 -13.62 -4.09 -1.61
CA VAL A 154 -13.35 -3.76 -0.23
C VAL A 154 -14.61 -4.13 0.51
N SER A 155 -14.69 -5.39 0.94
CA SER A 155 -15.57 -5.72 2.05
C SER A 155 -15.18 -4.76 3.17
N VAL A 156 -16.10 -3.84 3.49
CA VAL A 156 -15.95 -2.89 4.60
C VAL A 156 -15.50 -3.64 5.85
N ILE A 157 -15.96 -4.88 6.01
CA ILE A 157 -15.60 -5.78 7.11
C ILE A 157 -14.14 -6.25 7.01
N ARG A 158 -13.59 -6.61 5.84
CA ARG A 158 -12.18 -7.05 5.70
C ARG A 158 -11.17 -5.92 5.76
N VAL A 159 -11.48 -4.76 5.18
CA VAL A 159 -10.59 -3.58 5.26
C VAL A 159 -10.71 -2.92 6.62
N ALA A 160 -11.91 -2.81 7.19
CA ALA A 160 -12.05 -2.40 8.58
C ALA A 160 -11.37 -3.40 9.50
N SER A 161 -11.56 -4.72 9.37
CA SER A 161 -10.87 -5.68 10.24
C SER A 161 -9.35 -5.64 10.08
N GLY A 162 -8.84 -5.53 8.84
CA GLY A 162 -7.40 -5.45 8.57
C GLY A 162 -6.77 -4.21 9.19
N TYR A 163 -7.34 -3.03 8.96
CA TYR A 163 -6.83 -1.77 9.52
C TYR A 163 -7.11 -1.62 11.03
N LEU A 164 -8.28 -2.07 11.52
CA LEU A 164 -8.69 -2.08 12.94
C LEU A 164 -7.84 -3.04 13.79
N LEU A 165 -7.36 -4.15 13.22
CA LEU A 165 -6.54 -5.11 13.96
C LEU A 165 -5.03 -4.87 13.80
N MET A 166 -4.57 -4.29 12.70
CA MET A 166 -3.12 -4.12 12.47
C MET A 166 -2.57 -2.73 12.74
N VAL A 167 -3.33 -1.64 12.51
CA VAL A 167 -2.79 -0.27 12.63
C VAL A 167 -3.38 0.43 13.84
N LEU A 168 -4.66 0.21 14.08
CA LEU A 168 -5.43 0.88 15.12
C LEU A 168 -4.99 0.51 16.55
N PRO A 169 -4.57 -0.72 16.90
CA PRO A 169 -4.06 -1.00 18.25
C PRO A 169 -2.72 -0.31 18.51
N PHE A 170 -1.84 -0.24 17.52
CA PHE A 170 -0.55 0.45 17.67
C PHE A 170 -0.72 1.97 17.75
N LEU A 171 -1.65 2.53 16.98
CA LEU A 171 -2.01 3.95 17.07
C LEU A 171 -2.71 4.27 18.40
N ALA A 172 -3.64 3.42 18.84
CA ALA A 172 -4.34 3.58 20.12
C ALA A 172 -3.40 3.40 21.33
N LEU A 173 -2.44 2.46 21.25
CA LEU A 173 -1.37 2.34 22.23
C LEU A 173 -0.46 3.56 22.19
N GLY A 174 -0.03 4.02 21.00
CA GLY A 174 0.87 5.16 20.88
C GLY A 174 0.27 6.49 21.38
N VAL A 175 -1.01 6.74 21.08
CA VAL A 175 -1.70 7.99 21.47
C VAL A 175 -2.29 7.89 22.88
N GLY A 176 -2.89 6.76 23.24
CA GLY A 176 -3.64 6.60 24.48
C GLY A 176 -2.81 6.31 25.72
N VAL A 177 -1.64 5.71 25.55
CA VAL A 177 -0.76 5.34 26.67
C VAL A 177 -0.11 6.57 27.29
N ASP A 178 0.18 7.61 26.49
CA ASP A 178 0.76 8.87 26.97
C ASP A 178 -0.15 9.56 28.01
N ASP A 179 -1.43 9.72 27.69
CA ASP A 179 -2.41 10.34 28.60
C ASP A 179 -2.60 9.51 29.89
N VAL A 180 -2.56 8.18 29.80
CA VAL A 180 -2.64 7.26 30.94
C VAL A 180 -1.40 7.35 31.84
N PHE A 181 -0.19 7.39 31.26
CA PHE A 181 1.05 7.54 32.03
C PHE A 181 1.14 8.91 32.70
N LEU A 182 0.72 9.97 32.01
CA LEU A 182 0.69 11.31 32.56
C LEU A 182 -0.24 11.38 33.79
N LEU A 183 -1.45 10.82 33.68
CA LEU A 183 -2.39 10.75 34.80
C LEU A 183 -1.88 9.85 35.93
N ALA A 184 -1.29 8.69 35.62
CA ALA A 184 -0.73 7.80 36.63
C ALA A 184 0.42 8.47 37.41
N HIS A 185 1.31 9.19 36.72
CA HIS A 185 2.40 9.93 37.34
C HIS A 185 1.87 11.06 38.24
N ALA A 186 0.96 11.89 37.73
CA ALA A 186 0.35 12.97 38.51
C ALA A 186 -0.40 12.45 39.73
N PHE A 187 -1.05 11.30 39.60
CA PHE A 187 -1.78 10.66 40.68
C PHE A 187 -0.85 10.05 41.74
N SER A 188 0.27 9.45 41.31
CA SER A 188 1.34 8.98 42.23
C SER A 188 1.93 10.13 43.04
N GLU A 189 2.24 11.26 42.39
CA GLU A 189 2.75 12.48 43.04
C GLU A 189 1.73 13.02 44.05
N THR A 190 0.45 13.09 43.67
CA THR A 190 -0.63 13.58 44.54
C THR A 190 -0.91 12.62 45.71
N GLY A 191 -0.81 11.31 45.49
CA GLY A 191 -1.05 10.27 46.50
C GLY A 191 -0.02 10.26 47.63
N GLN A 192 1.22 10.70 47.36
CA GLN A 192 2.26 10.84 48.39
C GLN A 192 2.09 12.11 49.24
N ASN A 193 1.31 13.09 48.78
CA ASN A 193 1.12 14.35 49.46
C ASN A 193 0.10 14.23 50.60
N LYS A 194 0.59 14.11 51.84
CA LYS A 194 -0.24 13.98 53.06
C LYS A 194 -1.09 15.23 53.39
N ARG A 195 -0.93 16.34 52.67
CA ARG A 195 -1.68 17.58 52.91
C ARG A 195 -3.13 17.52 52.41
N ILE A 196 -3.47 16.58 51.53
CA ILE A 196 -4.78 16.51 50.88
C ILE A 196 -5.61 15.36 51.51
N PRO A 197 -6.87 15.62 51.91
CA PRO A 197 -7.80 14.59 52.40
C PRO A 197 -7.95 13.45 51.38
N PHE A 198 -8.10 12.22 51.87
CA PHE A 198 -8.13 11.03 51.02
C PHE A 198 -9.23 11.08 49.95
N GLU A 199 -10.43 11.56 50.32
CA GLU A 199 -11.58 11.67 49.42
C GLU A 199 -11.35 12.66 48.26
N ASP A 200 -10.50 13.68 48.47
CA ASP A 200 -10.27 14.75 47.49
C ASP A 200 -9.09 14.48 46.55
N ARG A 201 -8.26 13.45 46.81
CA ARG A 201 -7.02 13.20 46.05
C ARG A 201 -7.26 12.94 44.56
N THR A 202 -8.31 12.20 44.23
CA THR A 202 -8.68 11.90 42.84
C THR A 202 -9.16 13.15 42.12
N GLY A 203 -9.97 13.97 42.81
CA GLY A 203 -10.48 15.23 42.28
C GLY A 203 -9.36 16.25 42.03
N GLU A 204 -8.43 16.40 42.98
CA GLU A 204 -7.32 17.36 42.85
C GLU A 204 -6.32 16.95 41.75
N CYS A 205 -6.05 15.64 41.60
CA CYS A 205 -5.24 15.14 40.49
C CYS A 205 -5.92 15.42 39.13
N LEU A 206 -7.22 15.14 39.02
CA LEU A 206 -7.97 15.37 37.78
C LEU A 206 -8.08 16.87 37.47
N LYS A 207 -8.21 17.73 38.48
CA LYS A 207 -8.21 19.18 38.31
C LYS A 207 -6.87 19.72 37.80
N ARG A 208 -5.75 19.15 38.26
CA ARG A 208 -4.40 19.59 37.86
C ARG A 208 -4.00 19.07 36.47
N THR A 209 -4.34 17.82 36.15
CA THR A 209 -3.83 17.13 34.95
C THR A 209 -4.89 16.88 33.88
N GLY A 210 -6.17 16.80 34.26
CA GLY A 210 -7.27 16.51 33.35
C GLY A 210 -7.48 17.58 32.27
N ALA A 211 -7.18 18.85 32.57
CA ALA A 211 -7.23 19.93 31.56
C ALA A 211 -6.15 19.74 30.47
N SER A 212 -4.96 19.26 30.83
CA SER A 212 -3.88 18.97 29.87
C SER A 212 -4.26 17.80 28.97
N VAL A 213 -4.78 16.72 29.55
CA VAL A 213 -5.26 15.53 28.82
C VAL A 213 -6.42 15.86 27.89
N ALA A 214 -7.33 16.75 28.31
CA ALA A 214 -8.41 17.23 27.45
C ALA A 214 -7.88 18.03 26.26
N LEU A 215 -6.87 18.87 26.47
CA LEU A 215 -6.27 19.67 25.41
C LEU A 215 -5.56 18.80 24.37
N THR A 216 -4.77 17.80 24.80
CA THR A 216 -4.08 16.86 23.90
C THR A 216 -5.08 16.04 23.10
N SER A 217 -6.10 15.49 23.77
CA SER A 217 -7.16 14.70 23.14
C SER A 217 -7.98 15.51 22.13
N ILE A 218 -8.39 16.74 22.46
CA ILE A 218 -9.12 17.62 21.53
C ILE A 218 -8.25 17.95 20.32
N SER A 219 -6.97 18.27 20.53
CA SER A 219 -6.02 18.52 19.43
C SER A 219 -5.93 17.32 18.49
N ASN A 220 -5.75 16.11 19.03
CA ASN A 220 -5.69 14.87 18.26
C ASN A 220 -6.98 14.63 17.46
N VAL A 221 -8.15 14.81 18.10
CA VAL A 221 -9.45 14.67 17.42
C VAL A 221 -9.56 15.66 16.25
N THR A 222 -9.22 16.94 16.47
CA THR A 222 -9.26 17.95 15.39
C THR A 222 -8.31 17.62 14.24
N ALA A 223 -7.10 17.13 14.54
CA ALA A 223 -6.12 16.73 13.54
C ALA A 223 -6.65 15.58 12.66
N PHE A 224 -7.26 14.55 13.27
CA PHE A 224 -7.87 13.45 12.52
C PHE A 224 -9.10 13.88 11.72
N PHE A 225 -9.93 14.79 12.24
CA PHE A 225 -11.04 15.36 11.46
C PHE A 225 -10.56 16.18 10.27
N MET A 226 -9.48 16.95 10.41
CA MET A 226 -8.87 17.68 9.29
C MET A 226 -8.27 16.74 8.25
N ALA A 227 -7.67 15.63 8.68
CA ALA A 227 -7.17 14.58 7.78
C ALA A 227 -8.30 13.90 6.96
N ALA A 228 -9.54 13.93 7.44
CA ALA A 228 -10.69 13.37 6.71
C ALA A 228 -11.13 14.21 5.48
N LEU A 229 -10.59 15.42 5.32
CA LEU A 229 -10.83 16.27 4.13
C LEU A 229 -10.04 15.82 2.89
N ILE A 230 -9.07 14.90 3.05
CA ILE A 230 -8.24 14.39 1.96
C ILE A 230 -9.12 13.62 0.95
N PRO A 231 -9.01 13.90 -0.36
CA PRO A 231 -9.88 13.31 -1.40
C PRO A 231 -9.63 11.81 -1.67
N ILE A 232 -8.69 11.18 -0.98
CA ILE A 232 -8.33 9.76 -1.13
C ILE A 232 -9.26 8.92 -0.22
N PRO A 233 -10.20 8.11 -0.78
CA PRO A 233 -11.24 7.43 0.01
C PRO A 233 -10.72 6.53 1.14
N ALA A 234 -9.59 5.85 0.91
CA ALA A 234 -8.96 4.99 1.91
C ALA A 234 -8.45 5.78 3.14
N LEU A 235 -7.83 6.94 2.92
CA LEU A 235 -7.30 7.80 3.99
C LEU A 235 -8.44 8.50 4.76
N ARG A 236 -9.51 8.85 4.08
CA ARG A 236 -10.71 9.41 4.70
C ARG A 236 -11.39 8.42 5.65
N ALA A 237 -11.49 7.14 5.27
CA ALA A 237 -12.04 6.11 6.16
C ALA A 237 -11.14 5.87 7.39
N PHE A 238 -9.83 5.81 7.19
CA PHE A 238 -8.84 5.66 8.27
C PHE A 238 -8.90 6.80 9.29
N SER A 239 -8.88 8.05 8.80
CA SER A 239 -8.90 9.24 9.66
C SER A 239 -10.18 9.36 10.50
N LEU A 240 -11.35 9.02 9.94
CA LEU A 240 -12.61 8.98 10.70
C LEU A 240 -12.60 7.88 11.77
N GLN A 241 -12.07 6.69 11.47
CA GLN A 241 -11.94 5.62 12.46
C GLN A 241 -10.98 6.01 13.59
N ALA A 242 -9.82 6.59 13.27
CA ALA A 242 -8.88 7.07 14.26
C ALA A 242 -9.49 8.16 15.16
N ALA A 243 -10.25 9.11 14.58
CA ALA A 243 -10.96 10.14 15.35
C ALA A 243 -11.93 9.53 16.36
N VAL A 244 -12.74 8.55 15.95
CA VAL A 244 -13.68 7.84 16.84
C VAL A 244 -12.95 7.14 17.99
N VAL A 245 -11.83 6.47 17.69
CA VAL A 245 -11.01 5.79 18.72
C VAL A 245 -10.43 6.77 19.72
N VAL A 246 -9.88 7.91 19.27
CA VAL A 246 -9.33 8.93 20.15
C VAL A 246 -10.42 9.53 21.05
N VAL A 247 -11.64 9.76 20.53
CA VAL A 247 -12.78 10.22 21.34
C VAL A 247 -13.15 9.21 22.43
N PHE A 248 -13.23 7.92 22.08
CA PHE A 248 -13.51 6.87 23.07
C PHE A 248 -12.38 6.72 24.08
N ASN A 249 -11.12 6.83 23.65
CA ASN A 249 -9.95 6.80 24.52
C ASN A 249 -10.02 7.95 25.54
N PHE A 250 -10.24 9.18 25.08
CA PHE A 250 -10.41 10.35 25.92
C PHE A 250 -11.51 10.15 26.98
N ALA A 251 -12.66 9.61 26.59
CA ALA A 251 -13.76 9.32 27.52
C ALA A 251 -13.36 8.26 28.57
N MET A 252 -12.69 7.18 28.15
CA MET A 252 -12.20 6.15 29.07
C MET A 252 -11.14 6.69 30.03
N VAL A 253 -10.21 7.51 29.55
CA VAL A 253 -9.11 8.08 30.34
C VAL A 253 -9.58 9.14 31.33
N LEU A 254 -10.62 9.93 31.02
CA LEU A 254 -11.17 10.88 31.99
C LEU A 254 -12.22 10.29 32.94
N LEU A 255 -12.98 9.28 32.53
CA LEU A 255 -14.09 8.75 33.35
C LEU A 255 -13.74 7.46 34.07
N ILE A 256 -13.19 6.48 33.35
CA ILE A 256 -12.97 5.13 33.87
C ILE A 256 -11.63 5.05 34.59
N PHE A 257 -10.57 5.62 34.00
CA PHE A 257 -9.23 5.51 34.56
C PHE A 257 -9.08 6.15 35.95
N PRO A 258 -9.65 7.33 36.26
CA PRO A 258 -9.60 7.88 37.61
C PRO A 258 -10.39 7.04 38.62
N ALA A 259 -11.43 6.33 38.19
CA ALA A 259 -12.17 5.38 39.05
C ALA A 259 -11.35 4.12 39.35
N ILE A 260 -10.55 3.63 38.39
CA ILE A 260 -9.59 2.54 38.63
C ILE A 260 -8.50 3.01 39.59
N LEU A 261 -7.95 4.20 39.38
CA LEU A 261 -6.94 4.80 40.24
C LEU A 261 -7.45 5.06 41.66
N SER A 262 -8.70 5.52 41.82
CA SER A 262 -9.30 5.71 43.14
C SER A 262 -9.50 4.38 43.87
N MET A 263 -9.93 3.33 43.16
CA MET A 263 -10.02 1.97 43.70
C MET A 263 -8.63 1.42 44.09
N ASP A 264 -7.60 1.70 43.28
CA ASP A 264 -6.21 1.35 43.61
C ASP A 264 -5.72 2.09 44.86
N LEU A 265 -6.05 3.38 45.05
CA LEU A 265 -5.74 4.08 46.31
C LEU A 265 -6.38 3.43 47.52
N TYR A 266 -7.67 3.09 47.45
CA TYR A 266 -8.36 2.41 48.55
C TYR A 266 -7.66 1.10 48.91
N ARG A 267 -7.24 0.32 47.90
CA ARG A 267 -6.47 -0.92 48.11
C ARG A 267 -5.10 -0.67 48.75
N ARG A 268 -4.37 0.38 48.32
CA ARG A 268 -3.04 0.74 48.86
C ARG A 268 -3.12 1.22 50.30
N GLU A 269 -4.16 1.96 50.66
CA GLU A 269 -4.41 2.41 52.05
C GLU A 269 -4.65 1.20 52.97
N ASP A 270 -5.41 0.21 52.49
CA ASP A 270 -5.66 -1.07 53.16
C ASP A 270 -4.43 -2.01 53.23
N ARG A 271 -3.28 -1.62 52.65
CA ARG A 271 -2.03 -2.42 52.56
C ARG A 271 -2.21 -3.84 52.01
N ARG A 272 -3.09 -3.98 51.02
CA ARG A 272 -3.35 -5.26 50.33
C ARG A 272 -2.42 -5.45 49.14
N LEU A 273 -2.09 -6.70 48.83
CA LEU A 273 -1.18 -7.07 47.73
C LEU A 273 -1.83 -6.91 46.34
N ASP A 274 -0.99 -6.73 45.32
CA ASP A 274 -1.46 -6.44 43.96
C ASP A 274 -2.25 -7.58 43.29
N ILE A 275 -1.92 -8.83 43.62
CA ILE A 275 -2.40 -10.06 42.95
C ILE A 275 -3.42 -10.83 43.80
N PHE A 276 -3.47 -10.60 45.12
CA PHE A 276 -4.41 -11.29 46.03
C PHE A 276 -5.09 -10.30 46.98
N CYS A 277 -6.30 -9.85 46.62
CA CYS A 277 -7.09 -8.81 47.28
C CYS A 277 -7.49 -9.09 48.75
N CYS A 278 -7.14 -10.25 49.31
CA CYS A 278 -7.56 -10.72 50.64
C CYS A 278 -6.42 -10.88 51.65
N PHE A 279 -5.15 -10.73 51.26
CA PHE A 279 -4.00 -10.81 52.18
C PHE A 279 -3.40 -9.43 52.45
N THR A 280 -3.39 -9.03 53.72
CA THR A 280 -2.66 -7.87 54.24
C THR A 280 -1.19 -8.22 54.41
N SER A 281 -0.29 -7.44 53.81
CA SER A 281 1.15 -7.61 54.05
C SER A 281 1.59 -6.78 55.28
N PRO A 282 2.19 -7.39 56.33
CA PRO A 282 2.75 -6.63 57.45
C PRO A 282 4.06 -5.90 57.12
N CYS A 283 4.66 -6.15 55.96
CA CYS A 283 5.94 -5.55 55.58
C CYS A 283 5.90 -5.13 54.12
N VAL A 284 6.00 -3.82 53.88
CA VAL A 284 6.95 -3.13 53.00
C VAL A 284 6.38 -1.74 52.75
N SER A 285 6.74 -0.79 53.63
CA SER A 285 6.63 0.65 53.35
C SER A 285 7.77 1.11 52.43
N ARG A 286 8.07 0.38 51.35
CA ARG A 286 8.96 0.89 50.30
C ARG A 286 8.16 1.03 49.02
N VAL A 287 7.59 2.22 48.84
CA VAL A 287 7.53 2.79 47.51
C VAL A 287 8.98 2.82 47.03
N ILE A 288 9.31 2.04 46.00
CA ILE A 288 10.58 2.21 45.30
C ILE A 288 10.42 3.53 44.53
N GLN A 289 10.80 4.65 45.15
CA GLN A 289 11.23 5.80 44.37
C GLN A 289 12.47 5.33 43.62
N VAL A 290 12.35 5.16 42.31
CA VAL A 290 13.53 5.14 41.44
C VAL A 290 14.00 6.59 41.35
N GLU A 291 14.64 7.07 42.42
CA GLU A 291 15.53 8.22 42.34
C GLU A 291 16.72 7.77 41.45
N PRO A 292 17.14 8.53 40.43
CA PRO A 292 18.34 8.19 39.70
C PRO A 292 19.50 8.16 40.70
N GLN A 293 20.17 7.02 40.85
CA GLN A 293 21.36 6.91 41.69
C GLN A 293 22.44 7.84 41.14
N ALA A 294 22.60 9.01 41.75
CA ALA A 294 23.85 9.74 41.71
C ALA A 294 24.89 8.88 42.44
N TYR A 295 25.94 8.48 41.71
CA TYR A 295 27.09 7.74 42.20
C TYR A 295 27.70 8.45 43.41
N THR A 296 27.58 7.85 44.60
CA THR A 296 28.36 8.22 45.78
C THR A 296 29.46 7.19 45.96
N ASP A 297 30.69 7.54 45.60
CA ASP A 297 31.88 6.77 45.96
C ASP A 297 32.12 6.85 47.48
N THR A 298 32.04 5.71 48.14
CA THR A 298 32.46 5.54 49.54
C THR A 298 33.98 5.38 49.65
N HIS A 299 34.59 6.40 50.26
CA HIS A 299 35.79 6.40 51.11
C HIS A 299 36.79 5.24 51.00
N ASP A 300 38.02 5.57 50.60
CA ASP A 300 39.20 5.13 51.34
C ASP A 300 40.19 6.29 51.56
N ASN A 301 40.78 6.34 52.75
CA ASN A 301 41.54 7.47 53.30
C ASN A 301 42.93 7.63 52.66
N THR A 302 43.30 8.84 52.19
CA THR A 302 44.61 9.47 52.45
C THR A 302 44.76 10.90 51.86
N ARG A 303 45.22 11.82 52.74
CA ARG A 303 45.98 13.09 52.52
C ARG A 303 45.58 14.09 51.42
N TYR A 304 45.28 15.31 51.89
CA TYR A 304 45.42 16.65 51.27
C TYR A 304 46.02 16.75 49.86
N SER A 305 45.29 17.38 48.94
CA SER A 305 45.74 18.45 48.02
C SER A 305 44.54 19.05 47.25
N PRO A 306 44.41 20.38 47.07
CA PRO A 306 43.34 20.97 46.27
C PRO A 306 43.69 20.92 44.76
N PRO A 307 42.73 20.63 43.86
CA PRO A 307 42.94 20.77 42.42
C PRO A 307 42.71 22.22 41.92
N PRO A 308 43.33 22.60 40.79
CA PRO A 308 43.35 23.97 40.27
C PRO A 308 42.05 24.37 39.54
N PRO A 309 41.82 25.67 39.28
CA PRO A 309 40.60 26.15 38.63
C PRO A 309 40.57 25.78 37.13
N TYR A 310 39.37 25.40 36.66
CA TYR A 310 39.07 25.12 35.27
C TYR A 310 39.15 26.39 34.41
N SER A 311 40.00 26.33 33.39
CA SER A 311 39.98 27.22 32.23
C SER A 311 38.98 26.72 31.20
N SER A 312 38.33 27.68 30.56
CA SER A 312 37.35 27.58 29.48
C SER A 312 37.88 26.86 28.23
N HIS A 313 37.15 25.88 27.73
CA HIS A 313 37.13 25.56 26.29
C HIS A 313 35.72 25.17 25.85
N SER A 314 35.14 26.04 25.03
CA SER A 314 34.00 25.80 24.16
C SER A 314 34.37 24.79 23.07
N PHE A 315 33.57 23.75 22.90
CA PHE A 315 33.55 22.92 21.70
C PHE A 315 32.10 22.62 21.34
N ALA A 316 31.59 23.34 20.34
CA ALA A 316 30.36 22.99 19.66
C ALA A 316 30.71 21.90 18.63
N HIS A 317 30.14 20.71 18.78
CA HIS A 317 30.03 19.75 17.68
C HIS A 317 28.56 19.55 17.38
N GLU A 318 28.14 20.10 16.23
CA GLU A 318 26.87 19.82 15.60
C GLU A 318 27.05 18.52 14.78
N THR A 319 26.46 17.42 15.23
CA THR A 319 26.41 16.16 14.46
C THR A 319 25.12 16.14 13.65
N GLN A 320 25.25 16.24 12.32
CA GLN A 320 24.12 16.21 11.40
C GLN A 320 23.92 14.78 10.91
N ILE A 321 22.95 14.05 11.48
CA ILE A 321 22.62 12.69 11.07
C ILE A 321 21.67 12.74 9.87
N THR A 322 22.10 12.25 8.72
CA THR A 322 21.23 12.07 7.54
C THR A 322 20.82 10.60 7.41
N MET A 323 19.50 10.35 7.41
CA MET A 323 18.92 9.03 7.14
C MET A 323 18.58 8.92 5.65
N GLN A 324 19.13 7.93 4.96
CA GLN A 324 18.68 7.52 3.63
C GLN A 324 18.05 6.13 3.71
N SER A 325 16.81 6.01 3.24
CA SER A 325 16.11 4.74 3.11
C SER A 325 15.95 4.41 1.63
N THR A 326 16.44 3.25 1.21
CA THR A 326 16.26 2.75 -0.16
C THR A 326 15.62 1.37 -0.12
N VAL A 327 14.75 1.10 -1.08
CA VAL A 327 14.11 -0.20 -1.26
C VAL A 327 14.80 -0.89 -2.42
N GLN A 328 15.46 -2.01 -2.15
CA GLN A 328 16.13 -2.79 -3.17
C GLN A 328 15.25 -4.01 -3.51
N LEU A 329 14.86 -4.12 -4.78
CA LEU A 329 14.07 -5.24 -5.28
C LEU A 329 15.03 -6.38 -5.68
N ARG A 330 14.87 -7.55 -5.07
CA ARG A 330 15.64 -8.74 -5.39
C ARG A 330 14.72 -9.80 -5.97
N THR A 331 15.02 -10.25 -7.17
CA THR A 331 14.26 -11.32 -7.84
C THR A 331 15.05 -12.61 -7.80
N GLU A 332 14.47 -13.66 -7.24
CA GLU A 332 15.10 -14.96 -7.06
C GLU A 332 14.25 -16.04 -7.74
N TYR A 333 14.92 -17.05 -8.28
CA TYR A 333 14.30 -18.14 -9.04
C TYR A 333 14.28 -19.41 -8.18
N ASP A 334 13.09 -19.98 -7.96
CA ASP A 334 12.96 -21.26 -7.26
C ASP A 334 12.85 -22.43 -8.24
N PRO A 335 13.84 -23.35 -8.25
CA PRO A 335 13.88 -24.49 -9.16
C PRO A 335 12.81 -25.56 -8.87
N HIS A 336 12.16 -25.55 -7.71
CA HIS A 336 11.12 -26.53 -7.38
C HIS A 336 9.74 -26.11 -7.88
N THR A 337 9.42 -24.83 -7.77
CA THR A 337 8.12 -24.28 -8.20
C THR A 337 8.13 -23.72 -9.62
N HIS A 338 9.32 -23.51 -10.20
CA HIS A 338 9.52 -22.86 -11.51
C HIS A 338 8.91 -21.44 -11.55
N VAL A 339 8.89 -20.75 -10.41
CA VAL A 339 8.36 -19.39 -10.25
C VAL A 339 9.47 -18.43 -9.83
N TYR A 340 9.44 -17.22 -10.39
CA TYR A 340 10.28 -16.10 -9.95
C TYR A 340 9.51 -15.29 -8.92
N TYR A 341 10.11 -15.04 -7.75
CA TYR A 341 9.56 -14.11 -6.76
C TYR A 341 10.47 -12.91 -6.59
N THR A 342 9.87 -11.73 -6.55
CA THR A 342 10.57 -10.47 -6.27
C THR A 342 10.25 -10.05 -4.84
N THR A 343 11.26 -10.03 -3.98
CA THR A 343 11.17 -9.51 -2.61
C THR A 343 11.69 -8.08 -2.57
N ALA A 344 10.95 -7.21 -1.88
CA ALA A 344 11.37 -5.84 -1.60
C ALA A 344 11.88 -5.79 -0.17
N GLU A 345 13.21 -5.76 0.01
CA GLU A 345 13.80 -5.61 1.34
C GLU A 345 14.09 -4.12 1.60
N PRO A 346 13.57 -3.54 2.70
CA PRO A 346 13.92 -2.19 3.10
C PRO A 346 15.31 -2.19 3.74
N ARG A 347 16.22 -1.36 3.21
CA ARG A 347 17.55 -1.17 3.80
C ARG A 347 17.66 0.27 4.32
N SER A 348 17.93 0.40 5.62
CA SER A 348 18.24 1.69 6.26
C SER A 348 19.71 1.70 6.64
N GLU A 349 20.46 2.65 6.12
CA GLU A 349 21.86 2.87 6.49
C GLU A 349 21.97 4.21 7.22
N ILE A 350 22.67 4.22 8.35
CA ILE A 350 22.89 5.40 9.18
C ILE A 350 24.37 5.75 9.04
N SER A 351 24.68 6.89 8.42
CA SER A 351 26.03 7.47 8.40
C SER A 351 26.09 8.62 9.42
N VAL A 352 27.10 8.57 10.30
CA VAL A 352 27.36 9.57 11.34
C VAL A 352 28.38 10.59 10.86
#